data_AF-A0A6P2FRH8-F1
#
_entry.id   AF-A0A6P2FRH8-F1
#
_cell.length_a   1.000
_cell.length_b   1.000
_cell.length_c   1.000
_cell.angle_alpha   90.00
_cell.angle_beta   90.00
_cell.angle_gamma   90.00
#
_symmetry.space_group_name_H-M   'P 1'
#
loop_
_entity.id
_entity.type
_entity.pdbx_description
1 polymer ?
#
loop_
_entity_poly.entity_id
_entity_poly.type
_entity_poly.pdbx_seq_one_letter_code
_entity_poly.pdbx_strand_id
1 'polypeptide(L)'
;MEGVLERYFTVRQYLDDPHQLRTGTAFETACLRSVDMLGPYLDRWDSASLTSASLDEVEALRPPLLEIPATILVGGAGREAHLELRCWNRANCLLEGIISPYRAASGIARLQYDNPVGCREIVDVFDPLVTRYEDFPEDREALDHTIIGLLRGYVRSDPHQGAAGDR
;
A
#
# COMPACT_ATOMS: atom_id res chain seq x y z
N MET A 1 11.68 -7.32 -10.45
CA MET A 1 11.56 -8.51 -9.58
C MET A 1 12.44 -8.34 -8.36
N GLU A 2 13.71 -7.97 -8.56
CA GLU A 2 14.68 -7.58 -7.53
C GLU A 2 14.09 -6.65 -6.45
N GLY A 3 13.41 -5.56 -6.85
CA GLY A 3 12.80 -4.63 -5.88
C GLY A 3 11.57 -5.14 -5.10
N VAL A 4 10.94 -6.26 -5.48
CA VAL A 4 9.84 -6.87 -4.69
C VAL A 4 10.41 -7.80 -3.62
N LEU A 5 11.42 -8.59 -4.01
CA LEU A 5 12.12 -9.51 -3.12
C LEU A 5 12.90 -8.74 -2.05
N GLU A 6 13.66 -7.72 -2.44
CA GLU A 6 14.38 -6.83 -1.50
C GLU A 6 13.43 -6.21 -0.47
N ARG A 7 12.26 -5.73 -0.91
CA ARG A 7 11.21 -5.19 -0.03
C ARG A 7 10.63 -6.25 0.89
N TYR A 8 10.38 -7.47 0.41
CA TYR A 8 9.90 -8.56 1.24
C TYR A 8 10.88 -8.87 2.38
N PHE A 9 12.17 -9.07 2.07
CA PHE A 9 13.18 -9.38 3.09
C PHE A 9 13.40 -8.22 4.07
N THR A 10 13.39 -6.99 3.57
CA THR A 10 13.46 -5.80 4.42
C THR A 10 12.27 -5.75 5.40
N VAL A 11 11.05 -5.98 4.91
CA VAL A 11 9.86 -6.02 5.76
C VAL A 11 9.93 -7.15 6.77
N ARG A 12 10.33 -8.37 6.37
CA ARG A 12 10.48 -9.52 7.29
C ARG A 12 11.47 -9.21 8.43
N GLN A 13 12.61 -8.59 8.13
CA GLN A 13 13.57 -8.17 9.15
C GLN A 13 12.95 -7.21 10.19
N TYR A 14 12.12 -6.26 9.74
CA TYR A 14 11.41 -5.37 10.66
C TYR A 14 10.30 -6.09 11.45
N LEU A 15 9.69 -7.13 10.89
CA LEU A 15 8.67 -7.93 11.59
C LEU A 15 9.24 -8.78 12.73
N ASP A 16 10.51 -9.17 12.61
CA ASP A 16 11.23 -9.94 13.63
C ASP A 16 11.84 -9.04 14.73
N ASP A 17 11.76 -7.71 14.59
CA ASP A 17 12.25 -6.75 15.60
C ASP A 17 11.30 -6.71 16.82
N PRO A 18 11.77 -7.07 18.03
CA PRO A 18 10.94 -7.04 19.24
C PRO A 18 10.51 -5.64 19.67
N HIS A 19 11.14 -4.58 19.13
CA HIS A 19 10.79 -3.19 19.39
C HIS A 19 9.82 -2.60 18.37
N GLN A 20 9.35 -3.39 17.40
CA GLN A 20 8.38 -2.92 16.43
C GLN A 20 7.08 -2.51 17.12
N LEU A 21 6.66 -1.26 16.88
CA LEU A 21 5.36 -0.77 17.33
C LEU A 21 4.25 -1.45 16.54
N ARG A 22 3.36 -2.15 17.25
CA ARG A 22 2.15 -2.78 16.70
C ARG A 22 0.95 -1.88 16.93
N THR A 23 0.16 -1.62 15.89
CA THR A 23 -1.04 -0.79 15.97
C THR A 23 -2.29 -1.59 16.34
N GLY A 24 -2.30 -2.90 16.10
CA GLY A 24 -3.38 -3.85 16.39
C GLY A 24 -4.62 -3.64 15.53
N THR A 25 -4.52 -2.89 14.43
CA THR A 25 -5.67 -2.55 13.58
C THR A 25 -6.01 -3.68 12.60
N ALA A 26 -7.19 -3.60 12.01
CA ALA A 26 -7.57 -4.47 10.89
C ALA A 26 -6.66 -4.27 9.66
N PHE A 27 -6.14 -3.04 9.46
CA PHE A 27 -5.20 -2.73 8.39
C PHE A 27 -3.85 -3.39 8.62
N GLU A 28 -3.26 -3.25 9.81
CA GLU A 28 -2.02 -3.94 10.16
C GLU A 28 -2.19 -5.46 10.01
N THR A 29 -3.29 -6.02 10.52
CA THR A 29 -3.60 -7.45 10.38
C THR A 29 -3.65 -7.90 8.92
N ALA A 30 -4.28 -7.10 8.05
CA ALA A 30 -4.33 -7.39 6.62
C ALA A 30 -2.93 -7.31 5.96
N CYS A 31 -2.12 -6.31 6.31
CA CYS A 31 -0.74 -6.19 5.82
C CYS A 31 0.14 -7.36 6.25
N LEU A 32 0.07 -7.77 7.53
CA LEU A 32 0.81 -8.91 8.05
C LEU A 32 0.40 -10.21 7.36
N ARG A 33 -0.91 -10.43 7.21
CA ARG A 33 -1.43 -11.59 6.49
C ARG A 33 -0.92 -11.65 5.05
N SER A 34 -0.85 -10.51 4.36
CA SER A 34 -0.27 -10.45 3.01
C SER A 34 1.19 -10.89 3.01
N VAL A 35 2.00 -10.45 3.97
CA VAL A 35 3.40 -10.88 4.09
C VAL A 35 3.51 -12.37 4.42
N ASP A 36 2.72 -12.88 5.37
CA ASP A 36 2.72 -14.29 5.76
C ASP A 36 2.34 -15.22 4.61
N MET A 37 1.42 -14.79 3.74
CA MET A 37 1.04 -15.53 2.54
C MET A 37 2.16 -15.60 1.49
N LEU A 38 3.14 -14.68 1.52
CA LEU A 38 4.32 -14.73 0.66
C LEU A 38 5.40 -15.67 1.21
N GLY A 39 5.43 -15.91 2.53
CA GLY A 39 6.44 -16.72 3.22
C GLY A 39 6.71 -18.08 2.60
N PRO A 40 5.69 -18.93 2.34
CA PRO A 40 5.90 -20.24 1.72
C PRO A 40 6.60 -20.22 0.35
N TYR A 41 6.54 -19.10 -0.37
CA TYR A 41 7.16 -18.94 -1.68
C TYR A 41 8.56 -18.32 -1.60
N LEU A 42 8.78 -17.45 -0.61
CA LEU A 42 9.94 -16.56 -0.54
C LEU A 42 10.92 -16.89 0.60
N ASP A 43 10.49 -17.51 1.70
CA ASP A 43 11.35 -17.79 2.87
C ASP A 43 12.45 -18.83 2.61
N ARG A 44 12.34 -19.60 1.52
CA ARG A 44 13.39 -20.53 1.08
C ARG A 44 14.60 -19.81 0.45
N TRP A 45 14.49 -18.51 0.24
CA TRP A 45 15.56 -17.66 -0.29
C TRP A 45 16.09 -16.81 0.86
N ASP A 46 17.40 -16.77 1.04
CA ASP A 46 17.99 -15.75 1.92
C ASP A 46 18.33 -14.50 1.11
N SER A 47 18.35 -13.34 1.78
CA SER A 47 18.63 -12.05 1.15
C SER A 47 20.04 -11.97 0.55
N ALA A 48 21.00 -12.76 1.05
CA ALA A 48 22.37 -12.81 0.54
C ALA A 48 22.46 -13.55 -0.80
N SER A 49 21.65 -14.59 -0.97
CA SER A 49 21.56 -15.42 -2.17
C SER A 49 20.99 -14.65 -3.35
N LEU A 50 20.12 -13.66 -3.09
CA LEU A 50 19.53 -12.82 -4.14
C LEU A 50 20.51 -11.82 -4.75
N THR A 51 21.39 -11.22 -3.93
CA THR A 51 22.44 -10.32 -4.43
C THR A 51 23.49 -11.03 -5.28
N SER A 52 23.61 -12.35 -5.17
CA SER A 52 24.50 -13.19 -5.97
C SER A 52 23.76 -14.09 -6.97
N ALA A 53 22.43 -14.00 -7.07
CA ALA A 53 21.63 -14.87 -7.90
C ALA A 53 21.87 -14.57 -9.38
N SER A 54 22.02 -15.63 -10.17
CA SER A 54 22.03 -15.55 -11.62
C SER A 54 20.67 -15.15 -12.17
N LEU A 55 20.64 -14.65 -13.41
CA LEU A 55 19.41 -14.26 -14.09
C LEU A 55 18.40 -15.43 -14.18
N ASP A 56 18.89 -16.66 -14.37
CA ASP A 56 18.08 -17.88 -14.46
C ASP A 56 17.45 -18.24 -13.10
N GLU A 57 18.18 -18.05 -11.99
CA GLU A 57 17.65 -18.24 -10.63
C GLU A 57 16.57 -17.20 -10.30
N VAL A 58 16.73 -15.96 -10.76
CA VAL A 58 15.70 -14.92 -10.65
C VAL A 58 14.51 -15.21 -11.57
N GLU A 59 14.72 -15.70 -12.79
CA GLU A 59 13.64 -16.13 -13.69
C GLU A 59 12.84 -17.30 -13.10
N ALA A 60 13.49 -18.23 -12.39
CA ALA A 60 12.82 -19.33 -11.70
C ALA A 60 11.88 -18.88 -10.57
N LEU A 61 12.04 -17.64 -10.08
CA LEU A 61 11.11 -17.00 -9.13
C LEU A 61 9.85 -16.46 -9.80
N ARG A 62 9.88 -16.23 -11.11
CA ARG A 62 8.76 -15.62 -11.84
C ARG A 62 7.50 -16.48 -11.78
N PRO A 63 7.51 -17.80 -12.06
CA PRO A 63 6.31 -18.63 -11.99
C PRO A 63 5.61 -18.63 -10.62
N PRO A 64 6.28 -18.89 -9.47
CA PRO A 64 5.62 -18.85 -8.18
C PRO A 64 5.14 -17.44 -7.80
N LEU A 65 5.85 -16.37 -8.20
CA LEU A 65 5.38 -15.00 -8.00
C LEU A 65 4.13 -14.65 -8.84
N LEU A 66 3.97 -15.27 -10.01
CA LEU A 66 2.77 -15.12 -10.86
C LEU A 66 1.59 -15.96 -10.34
N GLU A 67 1.85 -17.02 -9.58
CA GLU A 67 0.84 -17.83 -8.92
C GLU A 67 0.27 -17.18 -7.66
N ILE A 68 0.96 -16.19 -7.08
CA ILE A 68 0.44 -15.41 -5.97
C ILE A 68 -0.69 -14.53 -6.51
N PRO A 69 -1.96 -14.76 -6.12
CA PRO A 69 -3.05 -13.86 -6.49
C PRO A 69 -2.63 -12.40 -6.35
N ALA A 70 -2.90 -11.58 -7.36
CA ALA A 70 -2.69 -10.12 -7.27
C ALA A 70 -3.39 -9.54 -6.01
N THR A 71 -4.41 -10.23 -5.50
CA THR A 71 -5.10 -9.95 -4.24
C THR A 71 -4.25 -10.14 -2.97
N ILE A 72 -3.17 -10.93 -3.01
CA ILE A 72 -2.28 -11.15 -1.87
C ILE A 72 -1.14 -10.13 -1.87
N LEU A 73 -0.57 -9.85 -3.05
CA LEU A 73 0.47 -8.83 -3.19
C LEU A 73 -0.10 -7.42 -3.03
N VAL A 74 -1.33 -7.18 -3.49
CA VAL A 74 -1.95 -5.85 -3.58
C VAL A 74 -3.50 -5.91 -3.68
N GLY A 75 -4.19 -6.81 -2.95
CA GLY A 75 -5.64 -6.72 -2.68
C GLY A 75 -6.58 -6.21 -3.79
N GLY A 76 -6.82 -7.02 -4.83
CA GLY A 76 -8.07 -6.95 -5.61
C GLY A 76 -7.92 -7.45 -7.05
N ALA A 77 -8.90 -8.21 -7.53
CA ALA A 77 -8.94 -8.76 -8.88
C ALA A 77 -9.58 -7.76 -9.84
N GLY A 78 -8.76 -6.91 -10.46
CA GLY A 78 -9.19 -5.98 -11.50
C GLY A 78 -8.05 -5.08 -11.97
N ARG A 79 -8.10 -4.62 -13.22
CA ARG A 79 -7.12 -3.65 -13.77
C ARG A 79 -7.14 -2.31 -13.00
N GLU A 80 -8.26 -2.02 -12.32
CA GLU A 80 -8.50 -0.83 -11.49
C GLU A 80 -8.28 -1.08 -9.99
N ALA A 81 -8.29 -2.34 -9.55
CA ALA A 81 -8.11 -2.71 -8.13
C ALA A 81 -6.77 -2.26 -7.55
N HIS A 82 -5.74 -2.17 -8.41
CA HIS A 82 -4.44 -1.68 -8.03
C HIS A 82 -4.45 -0.19 -7.64
N LEU A 83 -5.37 0.61 -8.20
CA LEU A 83 -5.49 2.03 -7.88
C LEU A 83 -6.29 2.24 -6.60
N GLU A 84 -7.45 1.58 -6.48
CA GLU A 84 -8.27 1.60 -5.27
C GLU A 84 -7.46 1.14 -4.05
N LEU A 85 -6.69 0.05 -4.18
CA LEU A 85 -5.84 -0.35 -3.06
C LEU A 85 -4.73 0.66 -2.76
N ARG A 86 -4.10 1.28 -3.77
CA ARG A 86 -3.08 2.31 -3.50
C ARG A 86 -3.68 3.49 -2.74
N CYS A 87 -4.90 3.91 -3.10
CA CYS A 87 -5.64 4.93 -2.36
C CYS A 87 -5.98 4.47 -0.94
N TRP A 88 -6.47 3.24 -0.79
CA TRP A 88 -6.82 2.64 0.50
C TRP A 88 -5.60 2.49 1.43
N ASN A 89 -4.47 2.04 0.92
CA ASN A 89 -3.21 1.96 1.66
C ASN A 89 -2.75 3.33 2.12
N ARG A 90 -2.80 4.36 1.25
CA ARG A 90 -2.44 5.73 1.63
C ARG A 90 -3.37 6.27 2.72
N ALA A 91 -4.67 6.01 2.61
CA ALA A 91 -5.65 6.42 3.59
C ALA A 91 -5.41 5.76 4.96
N ASN A 92 -5.21 4.44 5.00
CA ASN A 92 -4.97 3.74 6.26
C ASN A 92 -3.61 4.09 6.88
N CYS A 93 -2.54 4.23 6.07
CA CYS A 93 -1.25 4.72 6.57
C CYS A 93 -1.36 6.11 7.22
N LEU A 94 -2.20 7.01 6.69
CA LEU A 94 -2.48 8.28 7.34
C LEU A 94 -3.24 8.10 8.64
N LEU A 95 -4.30 7.27 8.64
CA LEU A 95 -5.14 7.05 9.82
C LEU A 95 -4.38 6.36 10.97
N GLU A 96 -3.33 5.62 10.67
CA GLU A 96 -2.39 5.05 11.64
C GLU A 96 -1.24 5.98 12.02
N GLY A 97 -1.15 7.17 11.42
CA GLY A 97 -0.10 8.14 11.72
C GLY A 97 1.27 7.81 11.12
N ILE A 98 1.34 6.88 10.17
CA ILE A 98 2.58 6.47 9.49
C ILE A 98 3.06 7.57 8.53
N ILE A 99 2.13 8.27 7.89
CA ILE A 99 2.42 9.36 6.94
C ILE A 99 1.59 10.60 7.27
N SER A 100 2.11 11.79 6.91
CA SER A 100 1.38 13.04 7.06
C SER A 100 0.23 13.17 6.05
N PRO A 101 -0.77 14.04 6.30
CA PRO A 101 -1.88 14.24 5.38
C PRO A 101 -1.40 14.67 3.99
N TYR A 102 -0.45 15.61 3.90
CA TYR A 102 0.17 15.97 2.62
C TYR A 102 0.82 14.78 1.90
N ARG A 103 1.55 13.90 2.59
CA ARG A 103 2.16 12.71 1.96
C ARG A 103 1.11 11.71 1.47
N ALA A 104 -0.03 11.59 2.16
CA ALA A 104 -1.13 10.76 1.71
C ALA A 104 -1.79 11.36 0.45
N ALA A 105 -2.16 12.64 0.51
CA ALA A 105 -2.82 13.36 -0.59
C ALA A 105 -1.95 13.42 -1.86
N SER A 106 -0.68 13.83 -1.73
CA SER A 106 0.27 13.85 -2.86
C SER A 106 0.53 12.45 -3.43
N GLY A 107 0.57 11.44 -2.57
CA GLY A 107 0.69 10.04 -2.97
C GLY A 107 -0.49 9.57 -3.82
N ILE A 108 -1.70 10.05 -3.53
CA ILE A 108 -2.93 9.75 -4.28
C ILE A 108 -2.99 10.56 -5.57
N ALA A 109 -2.75 11.88 -5.51
CA ALA A 109 -2.79 12.76 -6.68
C ALA A 109 -1.81 12.32 -7.79
N ARG A 110 -0.64 11.77 -7.42
CA ARG A 110 0.35 11.26 -8.38
C ARG A 110 -0.06 9.96 -9.07
N LEU A 111 -1.09 9.26 -8.60
CA LEU A 111 -1.51 8.00 -9.21
C LEU A 111 -2.11 8.17 -10.61
N GLN A 112 -2.52 9.39 -10.98
CA GLN A 112 -2.98 9.74 -12.33
C GLN A 112 -1.94 9.46 -13.42
N TYR A 113 -0.65 9.55 -13.08
CA TYR A 113 0.44 9.31 -14.03
C TYR A 113 0.69 7.83 -14.28
N ASP A 114 0.35 6.98 -13.29
CA ASP A 114 0.55 5.54 -13.36
C ASP A 114 -0.66 4.81 -13.97
N ASN A 115 -1.87 5.36 -13.86
CA ASN A 115 -3.09 4.70 -14.32
C ASN A 115 -4.19 5.71 -14.72
N PRO A 116 -4.19 6.21 -15.98
CA PRO A 116 -4.99 7.37 -16.38
C PRO A 116 -6.51 7.12 -16.56
N VAL A 117 -7.01 5.90 -16.35
CA VAL A 117 -8.40 5.52 -16.71
C VAL A 117 -9.26 5.14 -15.50
N GLY A 118 -8.70 4.53 -14.44
CA GLY A 118 -9.44 4.18 -13.22
C GLY A 118 -9.37 5.30 -12.18
N CYS A 119 -10.38 5.41 -11.30
CA CYS A 119 -10.46 6.33 -10.14
C CYS A 119 -10.08 7.80 -10.35
N ARG A 120 -10.47 8.40 -11.49
CA ARG A 120 -10.33 9.84 -11.70
C ARG A 120 -10.97 10.65 -10.55
N GLU A 121 -12.11 10.18 -10.04
CA GLU A 121 -12.87 10.90 -9.00
C GLU A 121 -12.09 11.17 -7.71
N ILE A 122 -11.36 10.18 -7.16
CA ILE A 122 -10.60 10.41 -5.92
C ILE A 122 -9.36 11.26 -6.21
N VAL A 123 -8.69 11.05 -7.35
CA VAL A 123 -7.54 11.86 -7.75
C VAL A 123 -7.95 13.32 -7.96
N ASP A 124 -9.04 13.56 -8.67
CA ASP A 124 -9.59 14.89 -8.98
C ASP A 124 -9.94 15.68 -7.71
N VAL A 125 -10.24 14.98 -6.61
CA VAL A 125 -10.44 15.60 -5.29
C VAL A 125 -9.11 16.01 -4.65
N PHE A 126 -8.06 15.19 -4.75
CA PHE A 126 -6.80 15.43 -4.03
C PHE A 126 -5.80 16.30 -4.78
N ASP A 127 -5.79 16.28 -6.11
CA ASP A 127 -4.90 17.12 -6.94
C ASP A 127 -4.98 18.62 -6.58
N PRO A 128 -6.17 19.27 -6.56
CA PRO A 128 -6.27 20.69 -6.19
C PRO A 128 -5.93 20.96 -4.72
N LEU A 129 -6.15 19.99 -3.83
CA LEU A 129 -5.77 20.13 -2.41
C LEU A 129 -4.24 20.15 -2.26
N VAL A 130 -3.52 19.32 -3.02
CA VAL A 130 -2.06 19.28 -3.04
C VAL A 130 -1.50 20.59 -3.57
N THR A 131 -2.01 21.08 -4.70
CA THR A 131 -1.62 22.40 -5.25
C THR A 131 -1.84 23.51 -4.23
N ARG A 132 -3.03 23.56 -3.60
CA ARG A 132 -3.31 24.58 -2.58
C ARG A 132 -2.38 24.47 -1.37
N TYR A 133 -2.05 23.25 -0.93
CA TYR A 133 -1.15 23.00 0.20
C TYR A 133 0.28 23.51 -0.07
N GLU A 134 0.72 23.41 -1.33
CA GLU A 134 2.02 23.87 -1.81
C GLU A 134 2.04 25.40 -1.95
N ASP A 135 1.01 25.98 -2.54
CA ASP A 135 0.92 27.41 -2.88
C ASP A 135 0.56 28.30 -1.68
N PHE A 136 -0.20 27.80 -0.70
CA PHE A 136 -0.71 28.59 0.44
C PHE A 136 -0.32 27.96 1.79
N PRO A 137 0.90 28.24 2.30
CA PRO A 137 1.38 27.69 3.56
C PRO A 137 0.50 27.97 4.78
N GLU A 138 -0.21 29.10 4.79
CA GLU A 138 -1.15 29.51 5.82
C GLU A 138 -2.38 28.60 5.93
N ASP A 139 -2.74 27.90 4.86
CA ASP A 139 -3.92 27.03 4.82
C ASP A 139 -3.64 25.59 5.26
N ARG A 140 -2.36 25.24 5.49
CA ARG A 140 -1.92 23.85 5.67
C ARG A 140 -2.63 23.10 6.79
N GLU A 141 -2.84 23.75 7.93
CA GLU A 141 -3.55 23.13 9.06
C GLU A 141 -5.01 22.82 8.72
N ALA A 142 -5.71 23.75 8.06
CA ALA A 142 -7.08 23.54 7.61
C ALA A 142 -7.16 22.45 6.52
N LEU A 143 -6.17 22.40 5.63
CA LEU A 143 -6.06 21.38 4.60
C LEU A 143 -5.74 20.00 5.19
N ASP A 144 -4.89 19.91 6.22
CA ASP A 144 -4.63 18.66 6.93
C ASP A 144 -5.92 18.05 7.49
N HIS A 145 -6.73 18.87 8.16
CA HIS A 145 -8.05 18.44 8.66
C HIS A 145 -8.98 17.98 7.53
N THR A 146 -9.00 18.71 6.42
CA THR A 146 -9.81 18.38 5.24
C THR A 146 -9.39 17.03 4.64
N ILE A 147 -8.09 16.83 4.42
CA ILE A 147 -7.51 15.59 3.88
C ILE A 147 -7.84 14.40 4.78
N ILE A 148 -7.65 14.53 6.10
CA ILE A 148 -7.98 13.48 7.08
C ILE A 148 -9.47 13.12 7.00
N GLY A 149 -10.35 14.14 6.94
CA GLY A 149 -11.79 13.94 6.84
C GLY A 149 -12.20 13.16 5.60
N LEU A 150 -11.66 13.56 4.44
CA LEU A 150 -11.94 12.91 3.15
C LEU A 150 -11.45 11.46 3.12
N LEU A 151 -10.21 11.19 3.55
CA LEU A 151 -9.64 9.85 3.54
C LEU A 151 -10.31 8.92 4.56
N ARG A 152 -10.75 9.45 5.71
CA ARG A 152 -11.58 8.71 6.65
C ARG A 152 -12.94 8.36 6.06
N GLY A 153 -13.55 9.28 5.33
CA GLY A 153 -14.79 9.03 4.60
C GLY A 153 -14.62 7.94 3.54
N TYR A 154 -13.54 8.00 2.77
CA TYR A 154 -13.19 7.01 1.75
C TYR A 154 -13.07 5.59 2.33
N VAL A 155 -12.30 5.41 3.41
CA VAL A 155 -12.12 4.09 4.05
C VAL A 155 -13.42 3.50 4.59
N ARG A 156 -14.34 4.35 5.08
CA ARG A 156 -15.65 3.90 5.59
C ARG A 156 -16.62 3.49 4.49
N SER A 157 -16.49 4.07 3.31
CA SER A 157 -17.33 3.78 2.15
C SER A 157 -16.83 2.59 1.33
N ASP A 158 -15.68 2.01 1.70
CA ASP A 158 -15.05 0.92 0.98
C ASP A 158 -15.90 -0.38 1.06
N PRO A 159 -16.36 -0.94 -0.08
CA PRO A 159 -17.12 -2.18 -0.14
C PRO A 159 -16.35 -3.42 0.37
N HIS A 160 -15.03 -3.35 0.55
CA HIS A 160 -14.21 -4.48 1.00
C HIS A 160 -14.28 -4.74 2.52
N GLN A 161 -14.83 -3.82 3.33
CA GLN A 161 -15.09 -4.07 4.76
C GLN A 161 -16.23 -5.07 5.00
N GLY A 162 -17.09 -5.34 4.01
CA GLY A 162 -18.26 -6.22 4.15
C GLY A 162 -17.98 -7.72 4.12
N ALA A 163 -16.74 -8.17 3.89
CA ALA A 163 -16.44 -9.60 3.70
C ALA A 163 -15.70 -10.28 4.86
N ALA A 164 -15.33 -9.52 5.91
CA ALA A 164 -14.53 -10.04 7.05
C ALA A 164 -15.35 -10.29 8.33
N GLY A 165 -16.68 -10.25 8.26
CA GLY A 165 -17.57 -10.46 9.39
C GLY A 165 -18.80 -11.26 9.00
N ASP A 166 -18.61 -12.53 8.66
CA ASP A 166 -19.59 -13.61 8.83
C ASP A 166 -19.04 -14.89 8.16
N ARG A 167 -18.24 -15.67 8.90
CA ARG A 167 -18.20 -17.15 8.85
C ARG A 167 -17.62 -17.70 10.15
#